data_AF-A0A7S0IKP1-F1
#
_entry.id   AF-A0A7S0IKP1-F1
#
_cell.length_a   1.000
_cell.length_b   1.000
_cell.length_c   1.000
_cell.angle_alpha   90.00
_cell.angle_beta   90.00
_cell.angle_gamma   90.00
#
_symmetry.space_group_name_H-M   'P 1'
#
loop_
_entity.id
_entity.type
_entity.pdbx_description
1 polymer ?
#
loop_
_entity_poly.entity_id
_entity_poly.type
_entity_poly.pdbx_seq_one_letter_code
_entity_poly.pdbx_strand_id
1 'polypeptide(L)'
;MGNIPPTARLQRLMDLGFTVAEARIALAEADGDVDRAAAILERRRNLNAKRGFAERVNGLLREQRPWAEFFDRFLWPEHLNERVNTNLMYYRGNYIVLCAGLVLLHMLIRPAMLLVGSVAAGLPVLALSWGETPVLGQPLDLTQRLVAAGLASALLLHWSGYVWELLGLAGTCSGIVLAHATFRARSLSSRWKFFNEQMKAE
;
A
#
# COMPACT_ATOMS: atom_id res chain seq x y z
N MET A 1 9.64 -17.31 -41.52
CA MET A 1 9.48 -16.31 -40.45
C MET A 1 10.42 -15.16 -40.76
N GLY A 2 9.89 -13.96 -40.98
CA GLY A 2 10.68 -12.80 -41.44
C GLY A 2 11.72 -12.39 -40.40
N ASN A 3 12.94 -12.12 -40.86
CA ASN A 3 14.07 -11.76 -40.00
C ASN A 3 13.88 -10.31 -39.48
N ILE A 4 13.17 -10.16 -38.36
CA ILE A 4 12.89 -8.86 -37.76
C ILE A 4 14.24 -8.24 -37.33
N PRO A 5 14.53 -6.98 -37.71
CA PRO A 5 15.78 -6.33 -37.31
C PRO A 5 15.91 -6.31 -35.78
N PRO A 6 17.12 -6.50 -35.22
CA PRO A 6 17.35 -6.56 -33.77
C PRO A 6 16.81 -5.35 -33.00
N THR A 7 16.83 -4.17 -33.64
CA THR A 7 16.27 -2.91 -33.12
C THR A 7 14.75 -2.95 -33.00
N ALA A 8 14.05 -3.55 -33.96
CA ALA A 8 12.58 -3.67 -33.93
C ALA A 8 12.10 -4.67 -32.87
N ARG A 9 12.89 -5.72 -32.59
CA ARG A 9 12.61 -6.68 -31.50
C ARG A 9 12.72 -6.03 -30.12
N LEU A 10 13.74 -5.21 -29.94
CA LEU A 10 13.95 -4.44 -28.73
C LEU A 10 12.83 -3.42 -28.52
N GLN A 11 12.49 -2.66 -29.57
CA GLN A 11 11.43 -1.65 -29.54
C GLN A 11 10.09 -2.29 -29.13
N ARG A 12 9.76 -3.47 -29.67
CA ARG A 12 8.52 -4.17 -29.32
C ARG A 12 8.42 -4.54 -27.84
N LEU A 13 9.53 -4.90 -27.18
CA LEU A 13 9.54 -5.15 -25.72
C LEU A 13 9.48 -3.85 -24.91
N MET A 14 10.05 -2.76 -25.43
CA MET A 14 9.95 -1.44 -24.81
C MET A 14 8.53 -0.88 -24.88
N ASP A 15 7.83 -1.10 -25.99
CA ASP A 15 6.42 -0.72 -26.17
C ASP A 15 5.52 -1.50 -25.19
N LEU A 16 5.93 -2.70 -24.75
CA LEU A 16 5.28 -3.47 -23.68
C LEU A 16 5.61 -2.93 -22.26
N GLY A 17 6.40 -1.86 -22.17
CA GLY A 17 6.75 -1.18 -20.92
C GLY A 17 7.97 -1.75 -20.19
N PHE A 18 8.77 -2.61 -20.84
CA PHE A 18 10.02 -3.12 -20.27
C PHE A 18 11.20 -2.19 -20.55
N THR A 19 12.15 -2.14 -19.62
CA THR A 19 13.37 -1.33 -19.82
C THR A 19 14.27 -1.95 -20.88
N VAL A 20 15.13 -1.12 -21.50
CA VAL A 20 16.12 -1.57 -22.50
C VAL A 20 17.01 -2.69 -21.96
N ALA A 21 17.42 -2.59 -20.68
CA ALA A 21 18.28 -3.58 -20.04
C ALA A 21 17.56 -4.92 -19.90
N GLU A 22 16.32 -4.92 -19.41
CA GLU A 22 15.48 -6.11 -19.27
C GLU A 22 15.20 -6.77 -20.63
N ALA A 23 14.87 -5.97 -21.65
CA ALA A 23 14.60 -6.43 -23.00
C ALA A 23 15.82 -7.12 -23.63
N ARG A 24 17.03 -6.56 -23.45
CA ARG A 24 18.28 -7.18 -23.97
C ARG A 24 18.58 -8.52 -23.30
N ILE A 25 18.45 -8.58 -21.98
CA ILE A 25 18.70 -9.80 -21.20
C ILE A 25 17.71 -10.89 -21.61
N ALA A 26 16.43 -10.56 -21.73
CA ALA A 26 15.40 -11.52 -22.08
C ALA A 26 15.51 -12.00 -23.55
N LEU A 27 15.88 -11.13 -24.48
CA LEU A 27 16.14 -11.52 -25.88
C LEU A 27 17.35 -12.44 -26.01
N ALA A 28 18.41 -12.22 -25.22
CA ALA A 28 19.57 -13.11 -25.19
C ALA A 28 19.18 -14.52 -24.66
N GLU A 29 18.34 -14.57 -23.62
CA GLU A 29 17.85 -15.82 -23.03
C GLU A 29 16.83 -16.54 -23.91
N ALA A 30 16.10 -15.81 -24.76
CA ALA A 30 15.10 -16.32 -25.68
C ALA A 30 15.63 -16.63 -27.08
N ASP A 31 16.95 -16.58 -27.30
CA ASP A 31 17.59 -16.76 -28.62
C ASP A 31 17.02 -15.82 -29.71
N GLY A 32 16.71 -14.59 -29.29
CA GLY A 32 16.16 -13.55 -30.16
C GLY A 32 14.68 -13.69 -30.52
N ASP A 33 13.96 -14.67 -29.94
CA ASP A 33 12.50 -14.81 -30.01
C ASP A 33 11.82 -13.79 -29.08
N VAL A 34 11.04 -12.88 -29.68
CA VAL A 34 10.39 -11.78 -28.96
C VAL A 34 9.24 -12.26 -28.08
N ASP A 35 8.45 -13.22 -28.55
CA ASP A 35 7.27 -13.68 -27.83
C ASP A 35 7.71 -14.51 -26.60
N ARG A 36 8.78 -15.31 -26.77
CA ARG A 36 9.41 -16.02 -25.65
C ARG A 36 10.09 -15.06 -24.66
N ALA A 37 10.77 -14.03 -25.14
CA ALA A 37 11.36 -12.99 -24.28
C ALA A 37 10.29 -12.25 -23.46
N ALA A 38 9.16 -11.89 -24.08
CA ALA A 38 8.04 -11.25 -23.40
C ALA A 38 7.48 -12.15 -22.28
N ALA A 39 7.28 -13.44 -22.55
CA ALA A 39 6.79 -14.39 -21.55
C ALA A 39 7.74 -14.56 -20.35
N ILE A 40 9.07 -14.52 -20.57
CA ILE A 40 10.08 -14.55 -19.49
C ILE A 40 9.98 -13.29 -18.63
N LEU A 41 9.86 -12.11 -19.25
CA LEU A 41 9.78 -10.83 -18.54
C LEU A 41 8.49 -10.70 -17.73
N GLU A 42 7.34 -11.07 -18.30
CA GLU A 42 6.07 -11.07 -17.56
C GLU A 42 6.11 -12.00 -16.35
N ARG A 43 6.68 -13.20 -16.52
CA ARG A 43 6.87 -14.15 -15.42
C ARG A 43 7.74 -13.55 -14.31
N ARG A 44 8.88 -12.92 -14.66
CA ARG A 44 9.77 -12.27 -13.69
C ARG A 44 9.08 -11.11 -12.98
N ARG A 45 8.36 -10.25 -13.71
CA ARG A 45 7.60 -9.13 -13.12
C ARG A 45 6.57 -9.63 -12.11
N ASN A 46 5.81 -10.66 -12.47
CA ASN A 46 4.79 -11.24 -11.59
C ASN A 46 5.41 -11.89 -10.34
N LEU A 47 6.55 -12.59 -10.47
CA LEU A 47 7.26 -13.18 -9.34
C LEU A 47 7.85 -12.11 -8.41
N ASN A 48 8.45 -11.06 -8.97
CA ASN A 48 9.03 -9.96 -8.21
C ASN A 48 7.93 -9.19 -7.47
N ALA A 49 6.78 -8.93 -8.10
CA ALA A 49 5.64 -8.29 -7.46
C ALA A 49 5.10 -9.12 -6.28
N LYS A 50 4.94 -10.44 -6.47
CA LYS A 50 4.51 -11.35 -5.40
C LYS A 50 5.51 -11.42 -4.25
N ARG A 51 6.81 -11.52 -4.56
CA ARG A 51 7.89 -11.53 -3.57
C ARG A 51 7.92 -10.23 -2.77
N GLY A 52 7.88 -9.08 -3.43
CA GLY A 52 7.88 -7.77 -2.77
C GLY A 52 6.67 -7.60 -1.85
N PHE A 53 5.48 -8.02 -2.27
CA PHE A 53 4.29 -8.00 -1.40
C PHE A 53 4.46 -8.93 -0.18
N ALA A 54 4.89 -10.17 -0.40
CA ALA A 54 5.09 -11.15 0.67
C ALA A 54 6.15 -10.70 1.68
N GLU A 55 7.25 -10.10 1.22
CA GLU A 55 8.30 -9.54 2.09
C GLU A 55 7.78 -8.38 2.93
N ARG A 56 6.96 -7.48 2.36
CA ARG A 56 6.34 -6.39 3.10
C ARG A 56 5.37 -6.91 4.18
N VAL A 57 4.51 -7.87 3.83
CA VAL A 57 3.60 -8.51 4.80
C VAL A 57 4.38 -9.24 5.88
N ASN A 58 5.39 -10.02 5.51
CA ASN A 58 6.25 -10.71 6.47
C ASN A 58 7.02 -9.74 7.38
N GLY A 59 7.47 -8.60 6.86
CA GLY A 59 8.07 -7.53 7.65
C GLY A 59 7.12 -7.03 8.73
N LEU A 60 5.87 -6.71 8.36
CA LEU A 60 4.85 -6.26 9.30
C LEU A 60 4.51 -7.33 10.35
N LEU A 61 4.40 -8.60 9.94
CA LEU A 61 4.12 -9.71 10.86
C LEU A 61 5.28 -9.98 11.82
N ARG A 62 6.53 -9.77 11.39
CA ARG A 62 7.71 -9.89 12.26
C ARG A 62 7.77 -8.78 13.32
N GLU A 63 7.22 -7.61 13.03
CA GLU A 63 7.13 -6.50 13.98
C GLU A 63 5.99 -6.68 15.00
N GLN A 64 5.08 -7.62 14.77
CA GLN A 64 3.98 -7.93 15.68
C GLN A 64 4.52 -8.51 16.99
N ARG A 65 3.93 -8.07 18.11
CA ARG A 65 4.16 -8.65 19.44
C ARG A 65 3.12 -9.73 19.73
N PRO A 66 3.46 -10.72 20.58
CA PRO A 66 2.51 -11.73 21.00
C PRO A 66 1.20 -11.10 21.51
N TRP A 67 0.05 -11.61 21.06
CA TRP A 67 -1.25 -11.05 21.43
C TRP A 67 -1.55 -11.13 22.92
N ALA A 68 -1.03 -12.15 23.61
CA ALA A 68 -1.11 -12.26 25.05
C ALA A 68 -0.38 -11.10 25.76
N GLU A 69 0.74 -10.62 25.21
CA GLU A 69 1.44 -9.44 25.73
C GLU A 69 0.71 -8.14 25.38
N PHE A 70 0.14 -8.07 24.17
CA PHE A 70 -0.67 -6.94 23.71
C PHE A 70 -1.86 -6.70 24.65
N PHE A 71 -2.65 -7.73 24.95
CA PHE A 71 -3.85 -7.66 25.80
C PHE A 71 -3.61 -7.98 27.29
N ASP A 72 -2.38 -7.91 27.77
CA ASP A 72 -2.08 -8.05 29.21
C ASP A 72 -2.55 -6.79 29.99
N ARG A 73 -2.18 -6.64 31.27
CA ARG A 73 -2.76 -5.67 32.22
C ARG A 73 -2.98 -4.26 31.67
N PHE A 74 -4.22 -3.78 31.86
CA PHE A 74 -4.62 -2.40 31.67
C PHE A 74 -4.70 -1.69 33.02
N LEU A 75 -4.15 -0.49 33.11
CA LEU A 75 -4.08 0.33 34.32
C LEU A 75 -4.48 1.75 34.01
N TRP A 76 -5.00 2.47 35.00
CA TRP A 76 -5.27 3.90 34.87
C TRP A 76 -4.00 4.67 34.46
N PRO A 77 -4.09 5.65 33.55
CA PRO A 77 -2.90 6.31 33.02
C PRO A 77 -2.26 7.29 34.00
N GLU A 78 -0.98 7.03 34.25
CA GLU A 78 0.00 7.97 34.76
C GLU A 78 1.01 8.25 33.62
N HIS A 79 1.54 9.47 33.53
CA HIS A 79 2.51 9.88 32.49
C HIS A 79 2.05 9.58 31.05
N LEU A 80 0.89 10.15 30.68
CA LEU A 80 0.20 9.91 29.40
C LEU A 80 1.12 9.95 28.18
N ASN A 81 1.90 11.02 28.03
CA ASN A 81 2.75 11.23 26.84
C ASN A 81 3.79 10.11 26.67
N GLU A 82 4.49 9.76 27.76
CA GLU A 82 5.49 8.68 27.72
C GLU A 82 4.83 7.34 27.41
N ARG A 83 3.66 7.08 28.00
CA ARG A 83 2.94 5.82 27.86
C ARG A 83 2.43 5.63 26.44
N VAL A 84 1.78 6.65 25.88
CA VAL A 84 1.28 6.66 24.50
C VAL A 84 2.44 6.49 23.53
N ASN A 85 3.51 7.27 23.65
CA ASN A 85 4.67 7.17 22.74
C ASN A 85 5.34 5.79 22.80
N THR A 86 5.58 5.28 24.02
CA THR A 86 6.21 3.96 24.21
C THR A 86 5.32 2.86 23.61
N ASN A 87 4.03 2.87 23.91
CA ASN A 87 3.10 1.83 23.47
C ASN A 87 2.83 1.90 21.96
N LEU A 88 2.77 3.11 21.36
CA LEU A 88 2.64 3.31 19.91
C LEU A 88 3.82 2.71 19.16
N MET A 89 5.05 2.97 19.61
CA MET A 89 6.26 2.42 18.96
C MET A 89 6.42 0.92 19.21
N TYR A 90 6.12 0.45 20.42
CA TYR A 90 6.34 -0.94 20.79
C TYR A 90 5.35 -1.90 20.11
N TYR A 91 4.07 -1.51 20.01
CA TYR A 91 2.99 -2.35 19.46
C TYR A 91 2.52 -1.93 18.06
N ARG A 92 3.32 -1.16 17.31
CA ARG A 92 2.96 -0.66 15.97
C ARG A 92 2.44 -1.76 15.02
N GLY A 93 3.08 -2.93 15.01
CA GLY A 93 2.68 -4.06 14.18
C GLY A 93 1.29 -4.58 14.55
N ASN A 94 0.99 -4.71 15.85
CA ASN A 94 -0.34 -5.12 16.33
C ASN A 94 -1.42 -4.12 15.94
N TYR A 95 -1.16 -2.81 16.05
CA TYR A 95 -2.12 -1.78 15.65
C TYR A 95 -2.43 -1.83 14.16
N ILE A 96 -1.41 -2.00 13.30
CA ILE A 96 -1.61 -2.17 11.86
C ILE A 96 -2.49 -3.39 11.57
N VAL A 97 -2.19 -4.53 12.19
CA VAL A 97 -2.98 -5.76 11.99
C VAL A 97 -4.41 -5.61 12.49
N LEU A 98 -4.61 -4.97 13.65
CA LEU A 98 -5.94 -4.71 14.22
C LEU A 98 -6.78 -3.80 13.31
N CYS A 99 -6.22 -2.66 12.89
CA CYS A 99 -6.90 -1.72 11.99
C CYS A 99 -7.17 -2.37 10.63
N ALA A 100 -6.23 -3.14 10.07
CA ALA A 100 -6.45 -3.88 8.83
C ALA A 100 -7.58 -4.89 8.98
N GLY A 101 -7.65 -5.62 10.10
CA GLY A 101 -8.74 -6.55 10.39
C GLY A 101 -10.09 -5.86 10.49
N LEU A 102 -10.16 -4.70 11.15
CA LEU A 102 -11.40 -3.89 11.24
C LEU A 102 -11.85 -3.38 9.87
N VAL A 103 -10.90 -2.90 9.05
CA VAL A 103 -11.19 -2.48 7.67
C VAL A 103 -11.73 -3.64 6.85
N LEU A 104 -11.09 -4.80 6.90
CA LEU A 104 -11.53 -6.00 6.18
C LEU A 104 -12.92 -6.46 6.65
N LEU A 105 -13.16 -6.49 7.96
CA LEU A 105 -14.46 -6.86 8.51
C LEU A 105 -15.55 -5.88 8.06
N HIS A 106 -15.27 -4.57 8.09
CA HIS A 106 -16.21 -3.56 7.65
C HIS A 106 -16.53 -3.69 6.15
N MET A 107 -15.51 -3.95 5.33
CA MET A 107 -15.64 -4.24 3.90
C MET A 107 -16.47 -5.50 3.62
N LEU A 108 -16.35 -6.55 4.43
CA LEU A 108 -17.17 -7.77 4.31
C LEU A 108 -18.64 -7.52 4.66
N ILE A 109 -18.91 -6.67 5.66
CA ILE A 109 -20.27 -6.31 6.06
C ILE A 109 -20.91 -5.36 5.03
N ARG A 110 -20.12 -4.49 4.40
CA ARG A 110 -20.55 -3.48 3.43
C ARG A 110 -19.84 -3.66 2.07
N PRO A 111 -20.17 -4.71 1.29
CA PRO A 111 -19.46 -4.98 0.02
C PRO A 111 -19.63 -3.87 -1.02
N ALA A 112 -20.70 -3.07 -0.95
CA ALA A 112 -20.87 -1.90 -1.82
C ALA A 112 -19.77 -0.84 -1.60
N MET A 113 -19.24 -0.71 -0.38
CA MET A 113 -18.13 0.17 -0.07
C MET A 113 -16.83 -0.29 -0.75
N LEU A 114 -16.63 -1.61 -0.90
CA LEU A 114 -15.51 -2.15 -1.68
C LEU A 114 -15.60 -1.73 -3.14
N LEU A 115 -16.78 -1.84 -3.74
CA LEU A 115 -16.99 -1.46 -5.13
C LEU A 115 -16.72 0.04 -5.32
N VAL A 116 -17.38 0.89 -4.53
CA VAL A 116 -17.22 2.35 -4.65
C VAL A 116 -15.80 2.78 -4.32
N GLY A 117 -15.20 2.21 -3.27
CA GLY A 117 -13.81 2.47 -2.91
C GLY A 117 -12.82 2.04 -4.00
N SER A 118 -13.05 0.89 -4.65
CA SER A 118 -12.21 0.41 -5.75
C SER A 118 -12.32 1.30 -6.99
N VAL A 119 -13.54 1.77 -7.32
CA VAL A 119 -13.74 2.72 -8.42
C VAL A 119 -13.06 4.05 -8.09
N ALA A 120 -13.28 4.58 -6.89
CA ALA A 120 -12.66 5.83 -6.44
C ALA A 120 -11.12 5.73 -6.45
N ALA A 121 -10.55 4.65 -5.93
CA ALA A 121 -9.09 4.43 -5.96
C ALA A 121 -8.55 4.16 -7.38
N GLY A 122 -9.38 3.60 -8.26
CA GLY A 122 -9.04 3.34 -9.65
C GLY A 122 -8.94 4.60 -10.51
N LEU A 123 -9.71 5.65 -10.21
CA LEU A 123 -9.72 6.88 -11.01
C LEU A 123 -8.33 7.55 -11.11
N PRO A 124 -7.55 7.74 -10.02
CA PRO A 124 -6.18 8.23 -10.13
C PRO A 124 -5.27 7.31 -10.94
N VAL A 125 -5.40 5.98 -10.80
CA VAL A 125 -4.61 5.01 -11.57
C VAL A 125 -4.92 5.12 -13.06
N LEU A 126 -6.20 5.27 -13.41
CA LEU A 126 -6.63 5.51 -14.79
C LEU A 126 -6.09 6.85 -15.31
N ALA A 127 -6.08 7.90 -14.49
CA ALA A 127 -5.51 9.19 -14.85
C ALA A 127 -4.01 9.12 -15.17
N LEU A 128 -3.25 8.25 -14.48
CA LEU A 128 -1.84 7.98 -14.81
C LEU A 128 -1.69 7.27 -16.17
N SER A 129 -2.66 6.45 -16.56
CA SER A 129 -2.63 5.66 -17.79
C SER A 129 -3.12 6.40 -19.04
N TRP A 130 -3.85 7.51 -18.88
CA TRP A 130 -4.56 8.16 -19.98
C TRP A 130 -3.68 8.91 -21.00
N GLY A 131 -2.37 9.04 -20.79
CA GLY A 131 -1.49 9.78 -21.72
C GLY A 131 -1.95 11.23 -21.96
N GLU A 132 -1.50 11.85 -23.04
CA GLU A 132 -1.90 13.22 -23.42
C GLU A 132 -3.26 13.27 -24.13
N THR A 133 -4.28 12.58 -23.62
CA THR A 133 -5.63 12.69 -24.19
C THR A 133 -6.11 14.14 -24.09
N PRO A 134 -6.37 14.82 -25.22
CA PRO A 134 -6.81 16.20 -25.19
C PRO A 134 -8.24 16.27 -24.67
N VAL A 135 -8.46 17.05 -23.62
CA VAL A 135 -9.80 17.41 -23.14
C VAL A 135 -10.10 18.80 -23.67
N LEU A 136 -11.19 18.97 -24.43
CA LEU A 136 -11.54 20.23 -25.09
C LEU A 136 -10.42 20.78 -26.02
N GLY A 137 -9.66 19.89 -26.65
CA GLY A 137 -8.61 20.27 -27.60
C GLY A 137 -7.28 20.69 -26.98
N GLN A 138 -7.12 20.62 -25.65
CA GLN A 138 -5.86 20.88 -24.96
C GLN A 138 -5.42 19.63 -24.18
N PRO A 139 -4.15 19.20 -24.27
CA PRO A 139 -3.65 18.10 -23.45
C PRO A 139 -3.64 18.54 -21.98
N LEU A 140 -4.19 17.70 -21.10
CA LEU A 140 -4.13 17.95 -19.66
C LEU A 140 -2.78 17.49 -19.10
N ASP A 141 -2.14 18.34 -18.31
CA ASP A 141 -0.94 17.96 -17.57
C ASP A 141 -1.26 16.82 -16.57
N LEU A 142 -0.24 16.05 -16.18
CA LEU A 142 -0.37 15.00 -15.16
C LEU A 142 -1.00 15.53 -13.87
N THR A 143 -0.57 16.72 -13.42
CA THR A 143 -1.10 17.34 -12.20
C THR A 143 -2.60 17.58 -12.32
N GLN A 144 -3.05 18.12 -13.46
CA GLN A 144 -4.45 18.40 -13.73
C GLN A 144 -5.29 17.13 -13.80
N ARG A 145 -4.77 16.07 -14.45
CA ARG A 145 -5.43 14.76 -14.52
C ARG A 145 -5.61 14.14 -13.13
N LEU A 146 -4.58 14.20 -12.29
CA LEU A 146 -4.64 13.69 -10.92
C LEU A 146 -5.58 14.50 -10.03
N VAL A 147 -5.59 15.83 -10.16
CA VAL A 147 -6.53 16.69 -9.43
C VAL A 147 -7.97 16.38 -9.86
N ALA A 148 -8.25 16.30 -11.16
CA ALA A 148 -9.58 15.97 -11.68
C ALA A 148 -10.05 14.58 -11.21
N ALA A 149 -9.18 13.58 -11.27
CA ALA A 149 -9.47 12.24 -10.77
C ALA A 149 -9.70 12.23 -9.25
N GLY A 150 -8.91 12.98 -8.48
CA GLY A 150 -9.09 13.15 -7.03
C GLY A 150 -10.43 13.78 -6.68
N LEU A 151 -10.83 14.84 -7.40
CA LEU A 151 -12.14 15.48 -7.22
C LEU A 151 -13.29 14.55 -7.58
N ALA A 152 -13.19 13.82 -8.71
CA ALA A 152 -14.18 12.84 -9.11
C ALA A 152 -14.31 11.71 -8.07
N SER A 153 -13.19 11.24 -7.52
CA SER A 153 -13.15 10.24 -6.45
C SER A 153 -13.82 10.74 -5.17
N ALA A 154 -13.52 11.98 -4.77
CA ALA A 154 -14.11 12.60 -3.59
C ALA A 154 -15.62 12.80 -3.77
N LEU A 155 -16.07 13.26 -4.94
CA LEU A 155 -17.49 13.43 -5.25
C LEU A 155 -18.23 12.09 -5.26
N LEU A 156 -17.64 11.06 -5.86
CA LEU A 156 -18.20 9.70 -5.85
C LEU A 156 -18.38 9.18 -4.43
N LEU A 157 -17.34 9.31 -3.58
CA LEU A 157 -17.41 8.91 -2.18
C LEU A 157 -18.47 9.72 -1.41
N HIS A 158 -18.53 11.03 -1.64
CA HIS A 158 -19.52 11.90 -0.99
C HIS A 158 -20.95 11.51 -1.37
N TRP A 159 -21.22 11.37 -2.67
CA TRP A 159 -22.56 11.04 -3.17
C TRP A 159 -23.02 9.63 -2.77
N SER A 160 -22.08 8.68 -2.68
CA SER A 160 -22.36 7.33 -2.19
C SER A 160 -22.71 7.25 -0.70
N GLY A 161 -22.49 8.33 0.07
CA GLY A 161 -22.72 8.36 1.52
C GLY A 161 -21.63 7.71 2.37
N TYR A 162 -20.60 7.12 1.76
CA TYR A 162 -19.56 6.37 2.48
C TYR A 162 -18.49 7.24 3.18
N VAL A 163 -18.49 8.56 2.98
CA VAL A 163 -17.53 9.45 3.65
C VAL A 163 -17.63 9.34 5.17
N TRP A 164 -18.84 9.35 5.72
CA TRP A 164 -19.03 9.24 7.17
C TRP A 164 -18.69 7.86 7.70
N GLU A 165 -18.92 6.81 6.92
CA GLU A 165 -18.52 5.44 7.28
C GLU A 165 -16.99 5.32 7.34
N LEU A 166 -16.28 5.88 6.34
CA LEU A 166 -14.81 5.94 6.32
C LEU A 166 -14.24 6.73 7.49
N LEU A 167 -14.79 7.91 7.77
CA LEU A 167 -14.36 8.74 8.90
C LEU A 167 -14.67 8.05 10.24
N GLY A 168 -15.83 7.40 10.36
CA GLY A 168 -16.20 6.61 11.53
C GLY A 168 -15.27 5.42 11.75
N LEU A 169 -14.89 4.72 10.69
CA LEU A 169 -13.93 3.62 10.73
C LEU A 169 -12.52 4.10 11.13
N ALA A 170 -12.06 5.21 10.54
CA ALA A 170 -10.79 5.84 10.89
C ALA A 170 -10.77 6.32 12.35
N GLY A 171 -11.88 6.92 12.81
CA GLY A 171 -12.09 7.32 14.20
C GLY A 171 -12.10 6.13 15.14
N THR A 172 -12.76 5.03 14.77
CA THR A 172 -12.79 3.78 15.54
C THR A 172 -11.40 3.17 15.66
N CYS A 173 -10.65 3.09 14.55
CA CYS A 173 -9.27 2.60 14.54
C CYS A 173 -8.38 3.47 15.45
N SER A 174 -8.41 4.78 15.25
CA SER A 174 -7.65 5.74 16.07
C SER A 174 -8.04 5.65 17.55
N GLY A 175 -9.33 5.58 17.85
CA GLY A 175 -9.86 5.48 19.20
C GLY A 175 -9.41 4.20 19.92
N ILE A 176 -9.48 3.04 19.26
CA ILE A 176 -9.02 1.77 19.83
C ILE A 176 -7.51 1.79 20.05
N VAL A 177 -6.74 2.27 19.07
CA VAL A 177 -5.27 2.38 19.18
C VAL A 177 -4.88 3.32 20.32
N LEU A 178 -5.48 4.50 20.40
CA LEU A 178 -5.21 5.48 21.45
C LEU A 178 -5.66 4.98 22.82
N ALA A 179 -6.83 4.34 22.92
CA ALA A 179 -7.29 3.74 24.16
C ALA A 179 -6.31 2.65 24.63
N HIS A 180 -5.91 1.75 23.73
CA HIS A 180 -4.92 0.74 24.04
C HIS A 180 -3.58 1.37 24.47
N ALA A 181 -3.04 2.30 23.68
CA ALA A 181 -1.78 2.97 23.97
C ALA A 181 -1.82 3.76 25.30
N THR A 182 -2.99 4.29 25.66
CA THR A 182 -3.20 5.04 26.91
C THR A 182 -3.33 4.13 28.13
N PHE A 183 -4.12 3.06 28.03
CA PHE A 183 -4.46 2.21 29.18
C PHE A 183 -3.56 0.98 29.35
N ARG A 184 -2.76 0.60 28.34
CA ARG A 184 -1.86 -0.57 28.44
C ARG A 184 -0.65 -0.26 29.31
N ALA A 185 -0.41 -1.06 30.35
CA ALA A 185 0.76 -0.88 31.24
C ALA A 185 2.09 -0.97 30.46
N ARG A 186 3.06 -0.11 30.79
CA ARG A 186 4.40 -0.19 30.19
C ARG A 186 5.12 -1.42 30.73
N SER A 187 5.61 -2.28 29.86
CA SER A 187 6.49 -3.39 30.24
C SER A 187 7.96 -2.93 30.26
N LEU A 188 8.83 -3.66 30.96
CA LEU A 188 10.28 -3.39 30.93
C LEU A 188 10.84 -3.54 29.51
N SER A 189 10.32 -4.51 28.74
CA SER A 189 10.66 -4.71 27.32
C SER A 189 10.29 -3.51 26.45
N SER A 190 9.15 -2.85 26.73
CA SER A 190 8.74 -1.67 25.98
C SER A 190 9.62 -0.46 26.27
N ARG A 191 10.02 -0.27 27.53
CA ARG A 191 10.95 0.81 27.93
C ARG A 191 12.33 0.65 27.31
N TRP A 192 12.89 -0.56 27.33
CA TRP A 192 14.21 -0.84 26.77
C TRP A 192 14.26 -0.60 25.26
N LYS A 193 13.20 -0.98 24.53
CA LYS A 193 13.10 -0.73 23.09
C LYS A 193 13.05 0.77 22.78
N PHE A 194 12.23 1.53 23.51
CA PHE A 194 12.13 2.98 23.33
C PHE A 194 13.48 3.67 23.55
N PHE A 195 14.20 3.29 24.61
CA PHE A 195 15.54 3.81 24.89
C PHE A 195 16.55 3.47 23.77
N ASN A 196 16.53 2.23 23.28
CA ASN A 196 17.39 1.81 22.16
C ASN A 196 17.07 2.54 20.84
N GLU A 197 15.82 2.91 20.60
CA GLU A 197 15.43 3.70 19.43
C GLU A 197 15.89 5.16 19.57
N GLN A 198 15.83 5.75 20.77
CA GLN A 198 16.36 7.09 21.03
C GLN A 198 17.88 7.16 20.82
N MET A 199 18.65 6.21 21.36
CA MET A 199 20.12 6.21 21.18
C MET A 199 20.57 6.01 19.73
N LYS A 200 19.72 5.49 18.85
CA LYS A 200 20.04 5.36 17.41
C LYS A 200 19.73 6.64 16.62
N ALA A 201 18.99 7.56 17.20
CA ALA A 201 18.60 8.81 16.57
C ALA A 201 19.54 9.98 16.92
N GLU A 202 20.43 9.80 17.89
CA GLU A 202 21.57 10.67 18.24
C GLU A 202 22.84 10.25 17.49
#